data_AF-A0A1Z5KGN7-F1
#
_entry.id   AF-A0A1Z5KGN7-F1
#
_cell.length_a   1.000
_cell.length_b   1.000
_cell.length_c   1.000
_cell.angle_alpha   90.00
_cell.angle_beta   90.00
_cell.angle_gamma   90.00
#
_symmetry.space_group_name_H-M   'P 1'
#
loop_
_entity.id
_entity.type
_entity.pdbx_description
1 polymer ?
#
loop_
_entity_poly.entity_id
_entity_poly.type
_entity_poly.pdbx_seq_one_letter_code
_entity_poly.pdbx_strand_id
1 'polypeptide(L)'
;MRTPFLLLQCVVLLPAVVLGENVLVQVATYAKDSVVKTASSCKQLWTNHQKCNDIRKQQKSFRDSCIARWESQGAPETRKELQKKASSIQGGISFDDYIFLQKGKEDRGKVLNMVFLMWGAPRFLPYALWFNPDLLPSTFKNDAANADTTYETTAQRFARERTVSLLSTLANLERQAKTQAAGGFLSSLNIFGGSAKKNKQTTLVAVYNQTKSLLMNPLQQKDILQPFRSLVYKSEPFTRAEQKLVGVPACIVKGLNQAISGKPAGGILNQLTPHFLVRGAFVNHLRKVSDTDDFLMQAGIDLESIPSKLLHETCRERMLYGNSDTELRAQLHEWLTVTQPEQEFYNGNLARVLLMAYYGCQSVRSQTIEPTLQHLLLQSQQPSPAVVASTPPKSPMGIFSINK
;
A
#
# COMPACT_ATOMS: atom_id res chain seq x y z
N MET A 1 -30.09 -31.17 13.90
CA MET A 1 -29.06 -30.13 13.69
C MET A 1 -28.06 -30.21 14.83
N ARG A 2 -26.83 -30.68 14.59
CA ARG A 2 -25.77 -30.84 15.60
C ARG A 2 -24.73 -29.72 15.42
N THR A 3 -24.98 -28.57 16.04
CA THR A 3 -24.12 -27.37 16.04
C THR A 3 -23.54 -27.04 17.43
N PRO A 4 -22.79 -27.94 18.08
CA PRO A 4 -21.81 -27.46 19.07
C PRO A 4 -20.37 -27.97 18.86
N PHE A 5 -20.08 -28.80 17.85
CA PHE A 5 -18.78 -29.48 17.76
C PHE A 5 -17.65 -28.74 17.03
N LEU A 6 -17.93 -27.61 16.36
CA LEU A 6 -16.92 -26.91 15.55
C LEU A 6 -16.07 -25.88 16.32
N LEU A 7 -16.50 -25.41 17.49
CA LEU A 7 -15.68 -24.51 18.32
C LEU A 7 -14.48 -25.22 18.97
N LEU A 8 -14.54 -26.55 19.12
CA LEU A 8 -13.48 -27.34 19.77
C LEU A 8 -12.29 -27.65 18.85
N GLN A 9 -12.46 -27.60 17.53
CA GLN A 9 -11.37 -27.92 16.57
C GLN A 9 -10.37 -26.78 16.35
N CYS A 10 -10.68 -25.55 16.79
CA CYS A 10 -9.76 -24.41 16.70
C CYS A 10 -8.72 -24.37 17.83
N VAL A 11 -8.73 -25.32 18.78
CA VAL A 11 -7.84 -25.35 19.96
C VAL A 11 -6.40 -25.80 19.64
N VAL A 12 -6.10 -26.28 18.43
CA VAL A 12 -4.79 -26.86 18.07
C VAL A 12 -3.86 -25.80 17.47
N LEU A 13 -3.49 -24.76 18.23
CA LEU A 13 -2.48 -23.77 17.84
C LEU A 13 -1.70 -23.28 19.06
N LEU A 14 -0.89 -24.17 19.66
CA LEU A 14 -0.02 -23.83 20.79
C LEU A 14 1.41 -23.51 20.30
N PRO A 15 1.92 -22.27 20.50
CA PRO A 15 3.36 -22.03 20.59
C PRO A 15 3.92 -22.69 21.86
N ALA A 16 5.22 -23.00 21.82
CA ALA A 16 6.00 -23.74 22.80
C ALA A 16 5.49 -23.68 24.26
N VAL A 17 5.14 -24.85 24.78
CA VAL A 17 4.84 -25.10 26.20
C VAL A 17 6.02 -24.59 27.04
N VAL A 18 5.78 -23.57 27.85
CA VAL A 18 6.69 -23.19 28.93
C VAL A 18 6.70 -24.36 29.91
N LEU A 19 7.78 -25.13 29.90
CA LEU A 19 8.02 -26.28 30.77
C LEU A 19 8.09 -25.79 32.23
N GLY A 20 6.95 -25.80 32.93
CA GLY A 20 6.90 -25.43 34.35
C GLY A 20 5.49 -25.28 34.93
N GLU A 21 4.49 -24.96 34.10
CA GLU A 21 3.10 -24.81 34.56
C GLU A 21 2.22 -26.02 34.17
N ASN A 22 1.14 -26.22 34.93
CA ASN A 22 0.18 -27.29 34.67
C ASN A 22 -0.47 -27.08 33.29
N VAL A 23 -0.18 -27.98 32.35
CA VAL A 23 -0.68 -27.94 30.97
C VAL A 23 -2.21 -27.80 30.90
N LEU A 24 -2.93 -28.41 31.85
CA LEU A 24 -4.39 -28.27 31.92
C LEU A 24 -4.83 -26.83 32.23
N VAL A 25 -4.10 -26.13 33.10
CA VAL A 25 -4.36 -24.72 33.42
C VAL A 25 -4.03 -23.83 32.22
N GLN A 26 -2.96 -24.12 31.48
CA GLN A 26 -2.63 -23.37 30.26
C GLN A 26 -3.68 -23.57 29.16
N VAL A 27 -4.12 -24.81 28.92
CA VAL A 27 -5.17 -25.11 27.93
C VAL A 27 -6.50 -24.49 28.35
N ALA A 28 -6.87 -24.58 29.63
CA ALA A 28 -8.11 -23.97 30.14
C ALA A 28 -8.07 -22.44 30.05
N THR A 29 -6.94 -21.81 30.39
CA THR A 29 -6.72 -20.36 30.27
C THR A 29 -6.80 -19.94 28.80
N TYR A 30 -6.09 -20.63 27.90
CA TYR A 30 -6.12 -20.37 26.47
C TYR A 30 -7.54 -20.49 25.88
N ALA A 31 -8.29 -21.54 26.25
CA ALA A 31 -9.65 -21.73 25.79
C ALA A 31 -10.58 -20.61 26.30
N LYS A 32 -10.45 -20.25 27.59
CA LYS A 32 -11.19 -19.14 28.19
C LYS A 32 -10.88 -17.82 27.48
N ASP A 33 -9.61 -17.50 27.29
CA ASP A 33 -9.16 -16.27 26.64
C ASP A 33 -9.62 -16.22 25.18
N SER A 34 -9.57 -17.34 24.48
CA SER A 34 -10.06 -17.45 23.09
C SER A 34 -11.57 -17.20 23.00
N VAL A 35 -12.37 -17.74 23.93
CA VAL A 35 -13.82 -17.51 23.99
C VAL A 35 -14.13 -16.06 24.35
N VAL A 36 -13.48 -15.50 25.38
CA VAL A 36 -13.66 -14.11 25.81
C VAL A 36 -13.29 -13.15 24.68
N LYS A 37 -12.16 -13.37 24.02
CA LYS A 37 -11.70 -12.58 22.88
C LYS A 37 -12.66 -12.67 21.69
N THR A 38 -13.18 -13.86 21.40
CA THR A 38 -14.15 -14.04 20.32
C THR A 38 -15.44 -13.28 20.63
N ALA A 39 -15.96 -13.40 21.85
CA ALA A 39 -17.15 -12.69 22.30
C ALA A 39 -16.98 -11.16 22.26
N SER A 40 -15.84 -10.65 22.74
CA SER A 40 -15.53 -9.21 22.70
C SER A 40 -15.39 -8.70 21.26
N SER A 41 -14.72 -9.45 20.39
CA SER A 41 -14.54 -9.10 18.97
C SER A 41 -15.88 -9.09 18.21
N CYS A 42 -16.78 -10.03 18.51
CA CYS A 42 -18.15 -10.05 17.96
C CYS A 42 -18.98 -8.86 18.46
N LYS A 43 -18.88 -8.52 19.76
CA LYS A 43 -19.54 -7.33 20.32
C LYS A 43 -19.05 -6.05 19.65
N GLN A 44 -17.73 -5.93 19.44
CA GLN A 44 -17.13 -4.79 18.74
C GLN A 44 -17.57 -4.72 17.27
N LEU A 45 -17.67 -5.85 16.58
CA LEU A 45 -18.17 -5.90 15.20
C LEU A 45 -19.62 -5.40 15.12
N TRP A 46 -20.45 -5.75 16.11
CA TRP A 46 -21.82 -5.26 16.20
C TRP A 46 -21.90 -3.76 16.48
N THR A 47 -21.12 -3.23 17.44
CA THR A 47 -21.08 -1.78 17.69
C THR A 47 -20.55 -1.01 16.48
N ASN A 48 -19.57 -1.56 15.76
CA ASN A 48 -19.08 -0.99 14.51
C ASN A 48 -20.17 -0.97 13.43
N HIS A 49 -21.02 -2.00 13.37
CA HIS A 49 -22.17 -2.02 12.46
C HIS A 49 -23.17 -0.90 12.78
N GLN A 50 -23.47 -0.65 14.05
CA GLN A 50 -24.34 0.45 14.48
C GLN A 50 -23.74 1.81 14.07
N LYS A 51 -22.47 2.07 14.40
CA LYS A 51 -21.76 3.30 13.97
C LYS A 51 -21.81 3.49 12.45
N CYS A 52 -21.59 2.43 11.66
CA CYS A 52 -21.72 2.50 10.20
C CYS A 52 -23.12 2.94 9.74
N ASN A 53 -24.18 2.48 10.41
CA ASN A 53 -25.55 2.85 10.05
C ASN A 53 -25.83 4.32 10.39
N ASP A 54 -25.29 4.82 11.50
CA ASP A 54 -25.45 6.22 11.90
C ASP A 54 -24.70 7.17 10.96
N ILE A 55 -23.47 6.83 10.55
CA ILE A 55 -22.74 7.59 9.52
C ILE A 55 -23.52 7.62 8.20
N ARG A 56 -24.12 6.48 7.79
CA ARG A 56 -24.94 6.44 6.56
C ARG A 56 -26.21 7.28 6.67
N LYS A 57 -26.81 7.39 7.87
CA LYS A 57 -27.92 8.33 8.10
C LYS A 57 -27.45 9.77 7.92
N GLN A 58 -26.27 10.14 8.44
CA GLN A 58 -25.70 11.47 8.24
C GLN A 58 -25.47 11.78 6.75
N GLN A 59 -24.86 10.85 5.99
CA GLN A 59 -24.70 10.99 4.54
C GLN A 59 -26.06 11.17 3.83
N LYS A 60 -27.08 10.41 4.24
CA LYS A 60 -28.43 10.53 3.67
C LYS A 60 -29.03 11.91 3.97
N SER A 61 -29.00 12.36 5.22
CA SER A 61 -29.50 13.68 5.62
C SER A 61 -28.81 14.82 4.86
N PHE A 62 -27.50 14.71 4.63
CA PHE A 62 -26.76 15.68 3.83
C PHE A 62 -27.19 15.68 2.36
N ARG A 63 -27.41 14.50 1.76
CA ARG A 63 -27.93 14.41 0.38
C ARG A 63 -29.33 14.99 0.27
N ASP A 64 -30.18 14.71 1.24
CA ASP A 64 -31.54 15.24 1.30
C ASP A 64 -31.54 16.77 1.41
N SER A 65 -30.61 17.36 2.17
CA SER A 65 -30.46 18.82 2.24
C SER A 65 -29.89 19.45 0.97
N CYS A 66 -28.98 18.79 0.26
CA CYS A 66 -28.53 19.22 -1.07
C CYS A 66 -29.68 19.22 -2.08
N ILE A 67 -30.51 18.17 -2.09
CA ILE A 67 -31.68 18.08 -2.96
C ILE A 67 -32.65 19.23 -2.65
N ALA A 68 -32.99 19.44 -1.37
CA ALA A 68 -33.87 20.53 -0.96
C ALA A 68 -33.33 21.91 -1.37
N ARG A 69 -32.01 22.11 -1.32
CA ARG A 69 -31.36 23.34 -1.79
C ARG A 69 -31.45 23.52 -3.31
N TRP A 70 -31.31 22.46 -4.10
CA TRP A 70 -31.46 22.57 -5.55
C TRP A 70 -32.92 22.81 -5.95
N GLU A 71 -33.86 22.15 -5.29
CA GLU A 71 -35.30 22.39 -5.48
C GLU A 71 -35.66 23.85 -5.18
N SER A 72 -35.13 24.44 -4.10
CA SER A 72 -35.37 25.85 -3.77
C SER A 72 -34.70 26.84 -4.73
N GLN A 73 -33.64 26.43 -5.41
CA GLN A 73 -32.98 27.22 -6.46
C GLN A 73 -33.68 27.13 -7.83
N GLY A 74 -34.82 26.43 -7.92
CA GLY A 74 -35.55 26.27 -9.18
C GLY A 74 -34.84 25.36 -10.18
N ALA A 75 -34.10 24.35 -9.69
CA ALA A 75 -33.48 23.34 -10.53
C ALA A 75 -34.53 22.72 -11.48
N PRO A 76 -34.33 22.77 -12.82
CA PRO A 76 -35.30 22.25 -13.78
C PRO A 76 -35.36 20.71 -13.80
N GLU A 77 -34.38 20.04 -13.16
CA GLU A 77 -34.30 18.58 -13.12
C GLU A 77 -35.39 17.95 -12.24
N THR A 78 -35.82 16.74 -12.63
CA THR A 78 -36.76 15.96 -11.82
C THR A 78 -36.13 15.50 -10.51
N ARG A 79 -36.95 15.26 -9.47
CA ARG A 79 -36.45 14.75 -8.18
C ARG A 79 -35.63 13.46 -8.30
N LYS A 80 -35.91 12.60 -9.29
CA LYS A 80 -35.11 11.39 -9.58
C LYS A 80 -33.72 11.72 -10.11
N GLU A 81 -33.61 12.73 -10.97
CA GLU A 81 -32.33 13.22 -11.49
C GLU A 81 -31.52 13.91 -10.38
N LEU A 82 -32.18 14.69 -9.52
CA LEU A 82 -31.55 15.27 -8.33
C LEU A 82 -31.07 14.18 -7.35
N GLN A 83 -31.84 13.12 -7.13
CA GLN A 83 -31.40 11.97 -6.34
C GLN A 83 -30.20 11.26 -6.95
N LYS A 84 -30.19 11.08 -8.29
CA LYS A 84 -29.04 10.52 -9.01
C LYS A 84 -27.80 11.41 -8.83
N LYS A 85 -27.94 12.73 -9.00
CA LYS A 85 -26.89 13.74 -8.78
C LYS A 85 -26.40 13.76 -7.33
N ALA A 86 -27.30 13.65 -6.35
CA ALA A 86 -26.94 13.57 -4.93
C ALA A 86 -26.24 12.26 -4.57
N SER A 87 -26.55 11.16 -5.26
CA SER A 87 -25.91 9.86 -5.02
C SER A 87 -24.43 9.84 -5.42
N SER A 88 -24.03 10.66 -6.40
CA SER A 88 -22.62 10.88 -6.77
C SER A 88 -21.89 11.82 -5.81
N ILE A 89 -22.60 12.61 -5.00
CA ILE A 89 -21.96 13.43 -3.99
C ILE A 89 -21.51 12.55 -2.83
N GLN A 90 -20.20 12.58 -2.60
CA GLN A 90 -19.57 12.05 -1.41
C GLN A 90 -19.32 13.22 -0.47
N GLY A 91 -20.11 13.32 0.61
CA GLY A 91 -20.01 14.46 1.54
C GLY A 91 -20.89 14.27 2.77
N GLY A 92 -20.88 15.27 3.66
CA GLY A 92 -21.69 15.29 4.88
C GLY A 92 -21.18 14.42 6.02
N ILE A 93 -19.96 13.88 5.91
CA ILE A 93 -19.28 13.10 6.95
C ILE A 93 -17.81 13.47 7.03
N SER A 94 -17.18 13.21 8.17
CA SER A 94 -15.75 13.44 8.36
C SER A 94 -14.91 12.40 7.60
N PHE A 95 -13.61 12.68 7.43
CA PHE A 95 -12.69 11.72 6.84
C PHE A 95 -12.49 10.46 7.71
N ASP A 96 -12.53 10.60 9.03
CA ASP A 96 -12.48 9.44 9.94
C ASP A 96 -13.70 8.53 9.73
N ASP A 97 -14.90 9.11 9.60
CA ASP A 97 -16.11 8.35 9.32
C ASP A 97 -16.05 7.63 7.97
N TYR A 98 -15.47 8.27 6.95
CA TYR A 98 -15.25 7.64 5.65
C TYR A 98 -14.29 6.44 5.74
N ILE A 99 -13.14 6.61 6.38
CA ILE A 99 -12.19 5.52 6.59
C ILE A 99 -12.81 4.40 7.44
N PHE A 100 -13.62 4.75 8.44
CA PHE A 100 -14.36 3.79 9.25
C PHE A 100 -15.36 2.98 8.41
N LEU A 101 -16.10 3.63 7.51
CA LEU A 101 -17.01 2.95 6.57
C LEU A 101 -16.25 2.01 5.62
N GLN A 102 -15.08 2.43 5.11
CA GLN A 102 -14.25 1.59 4.25
C GLN A 102 -13.74 0.35 4.99
N LYS A 103 -13.21 0.53 6.21
CA LYS A 103 -12.80 -0.59 7.08
C LYS A 103 -13.97 -1.53 7.38
N GLY A 104 -15.15 -0.97 7.67
CA GLY A 104 -16.37 -1.74 7.89
C GLY A 104 -16.85 -2.53 6.66
N LYS A 105 -16.64 -2.00 5.44
CA LYS A 105 -16.93 -2.71 4.17
C LYS A 105 -15.96 -3.88 3.97
N GLU A 106 -14.67 -3.67 4.20
CA GLU A 106 -13.64 -4.73 4.12
C GLU A 106 -13.93 -5.85 5.12
N ASP A 107 -14.24 -5.50 6.37
CA ASP A 107 -14.53 -6.47 7.42
C ASP A 107 -15.78 -7.29 7.15
N ARG A 108 -16.84 -6.69 6.60
CA ARG A 108 -18.02 -7.46 6.17
C ARG A 108 -17.67 -8.47 5.09
N GLY A 109 -16.83 -8.10 4.12
CA GLY A 109 -16.34 -9.02 3.08
C GLY A 109 -15.55 -10.19 3.68
N LYS A 110 -14.70 -9.92 4.67
CA LYS A 110 -13.95 -10.93 5.42
C LYS A 110 -14.87 -11.88 6.20
N VAL A 111 -15.86 -11.34 6.92
CA VAL A 111 -16.86 -12.15 7.64
C VAL A 111 -17.60 -13.08 6.68
N LEU A 112 -18.07 -12.56 5.53
CA LEU A 112 -18.76 -13.39 4.54
C LEU A 112 -17.86 -14.48 3.98
N ASN A 113 -16.59 -14.16 3.67
CA ASN A 113 -15.61 -15.17 3.24
C ASN A 113 -15.37 -16.23 4.33
N MET A 114 -15.31 -15.84 5.60
CA MET A 114 -15.18 -16.78 6.71
C MET A 114 -16.42 -17.67 6.84
N VAL A 115 -17.63 -17.11 6.78
CA VAL A 115 -18.88 -17.89 6.82
C VAL A 115 -18.94 -18.88 5.66
N PHE A 116 -18.54 -18.45 4.46
CA PHE A 116 -18.44 -19.31 3.30
C PHE A 116 -17.44 -20.45 3.53
N LEU A 117 -16.25 -20.17 4.07
CA LEU A 117 -15.25 -21.21 4.38
C LEU A 117 -15.71 -22.14 5.50
N MET A 118 -16.38 -21.62 6.53
CA MET A 118 -16.96 -22.42 7.61
C MET A 118 -17.99 -23.40 7.08
N TRP A 119 -18.79 -23.00 6.08
CA TRP A 119 -19.87 -23.84 5.57
C TRP A 119 -19.42 -24.73 4.40
N GLY A 120 -18.69 -24.18 3.43
CA GLY A 120 -18.28 -24.86 2.20
C GLY A 120 -16.98 -25.66 2.33
N ALA A 121 -16.08 -25.29 3.25
CA ALA A 121 -14.79 -25.96 3.43
C ALA A 121 -14.28 -25.90 4.89
N PRO A 122 -15.04 -26.41 5.89
CA PRO A 122 -14.71 -26.27 7.31
C PRO A 122 -13.33 -26.82 7.67
N ARG A 123 -12.89 -27.91 7.01
CA ARG A 123 -11.56 -28.50 7.20
C ARG A 123 -10.42 -27.63 6.67
N PHE A 124 -10.70 -26.74 5.72
CA PHE A 124 -9.72 -25.83 5.13
C PHE A 124 -9.58 -24.53 5.94
N LEU A 125 -10.61 -24.14 6.68
CA LEU A 125 -10.63 -22.88 7.42
C LEU A 125 -9.42 -22.68 8.36
N PRO A 126 -8.99 -23.66 9.18
CA PRO A 126 -7.81 -23.48 10.04
C PRO A 126 -6.54 -23.17 9.23
N TYR A 127 -6.34 -23.87 8.11
CA TYR A 127 -5.22 -23.62 7.21
C TYR A 127 -5.33 -22.25 6.53
N ALA A 128 -6.52 -21.86 6.10
CA ALA A 128 -6.76 -20.55 5.51
C ALA A 128 -6.41 -19.42 6.50
N LEU A 129 -6.80 -19.57 7.77
CA LEU A 129 -6.49 -18.61 8.83
C LEU A 129 -5.00 -18.61 9.20
N TRP A 130 -4.35 -19.78 9.22
CA TRP A 130 -2.91 -19.89 9.44
C TRP A 130 -2.12 -19.17 8.34
N PHE A 131 -2.45 -19.44 7.07
CA PHE A 131 -1.71 -18.91 5.93
C PHE A 131 -2.11 -17.48 5.55
N ASN A 132 -3.31 -17.05 5.92
CA ASN A 132 -3.82 -15.73 5.62
C ASN A 132 -4.57 -15.13 6.82
N PRO A 133 -3.85 -14.68 7.87
CA PRO A 133 -4.47 -14.07 9.05
C PRO A 133 -5.23 -12.78 8.71
N ASP A 134 -5.01 -12.17 7.54
CA ASP A 134 -5.79 -11.03 7.05
C ASP A 134 -7.23 -11.39 6.66
N LEU A 135 -7.58 -12.67 6.58
CA LEU A 135 -8.98 -13.13 6.46
C LEU A 135 -9.83 -12.79 7.68
N LEU A 136 -9.19 -12.54 8.83
CA LEU A 136 -9.90 -12.13 10.03
C LEU A 136 -10.33 -10.65 9.93
N PRO A 137 -11.56 -10.32 10.35
CA PRO A 137 -11.97 -8.92 10.49
C PRO A 137 -11.02 -8.17 11.40
N SER A 138 -10.88 -6.86 11.19
CA SER A 138 -9.94 -6.03 11.95
C SER A 138 -10.11 -6.13 13.47
N THR A 139 -11.34 -6.34 13.95
CA THR A 139 -11.65 -6.52 15.38
C THR A 139 -11.02 -7.75 16.02
N PHE A 140 -10.63 -8.76 15.22
CA PHE A 140 -10.00 -9.99 15.71
C PHE A 140 -8.46 -9.94 15.68
N LYS A 141 -7.90 -8.93 15.01
CA LYS A 141 -6.44 -8.72 14.98
C LYS A 141 -5.99 -8.27 16.36
N ASN A 142 -5.00 -8.98 16.91
CA ASN A 142 -4.36 -8.54 18.15
C ASN A 142 -3.44 -7.36 17.84
N ASP A 143 -3.89 -6.15 18.10
CA ASP A 143 -3.02 -4.97 18.05
C ASP A 143 -1.87 -5.12 19.08
N ALA A 144 -2.15 -5.74 20.23
CA ALA A 144 -1.17 -6.01 21.29
C ALA A 144 -0.03 -6.95 20.86
N ALA A 145 -0.29 -7.91 19.97
CA ALA A 145 0.77 -8.82 19.48
C ALA A 145 1.78 -8.11 18.55
N ASN A 146 1.42 -6.92 18.03
CA ASN A 146 2.36 -6.06 17.30
C ASN A 146 3.01 -4.99 18.19
N ALA A 147 2.50 -4.77 19.41
CA ALA A 147 3.08 -3.83 20.37
C ALA A 147 4.27 -4.43 21.14
N ASP A 148 4.37 -5.76 21.20
CA ASP A 148 5.29 -6.48 22.08
C ASP A 148 6.63 -6.89 21.43
N THR A 149 6.85 -6.60 20.14
CA THR A 149 8.20 -6.68 19.55
C THR A 149 8.99 -5.45 19.94
N THR A 150 9.78 -5.59 21.00
CA THR A 150 10.43 -4.56 21.83
C THR A 150 11.44 -3.65 21.12
N TYR A 151 11.60 -3.74 19.79
CA TYR A 151 12.67 -3.05 19.06
C TYR A 151 12.24 -2.29 17.79
N GLU A 152 11.02 -2.47 17.28
CA GLU A 152 10.63 -1.87 16.00
C GLU A 152 9.18 -1.38 16.00
N THR A 153 8.97 -0.10 15.69
CA THR A 153 7.64 0.47 15.49
C THR A 153 6.99 -0.10 14.22
N THR A 154 5.66 -0.09 14.16
CA THR A 154 4.93 -0.51 12.95
C THR A 154 5.39 0.26 11.70
N ALA A 155 5.67 1.57 11.84
CA ALA A 155 6.16 2.40 10.76
C ALA A 155 7.54 1.93 10.25
N GLN A 156 8.48 1.66 11.16
CA GLN A 156 9.81 1.13 10.82
C GLN A 156 9.71 -0.23 10.12
N ARG A 157 8.88 -1.14 10.63
CA ARG A 157 8.66 -2.45 10.01
C ARG A 157 8.19 -2.33 8.56
N PHE A 158 7.16 -1.52 8.32
CA PHE A 158 6.66 -1.28 6.96
C PHE A 158 7.74 -0.65 6.08
N ALA A 159 8.49 0.31 6.61
CA ALA A 159 9.53 0.99 5.86
C ALA A 159 10.64 0.00 5.43
N ARG A 160 11.09 -0.88 6.33
CA ARG A 160 12.03 -1.97 6.03
C ARG A 160 11.48 -2.93 4.97
N GLU A 161 10.28 -3.46 5.17
CA GLU A 161 9.66 -4.43 4.25
C GLU A 161 9.45 -3.86 2.85
N ARG A 162 9.12 -2.57 2.78
CA ARG A 162 9.00 -1.83 1.52
C ARG A 162 10.33 -1.70 0.81
N THR A 163 11.37 -1.27 1.52
CA THR A 163 12.70 -1.16 0.93
C THR A 163 13.19 -2.51 0.41
N VAL A 164 13.02 -3.59 1.18
CA VAL A 164 13.35 -4.95 0.73
C VAL A 164 12.54 -5.34 -0.51
N SER A 165 11.23 -5.08 -0.50
CA SER A 165 10.35 -5.37 -1.64
C SER A 165 10.77 -4.61 -2.90
N LEU A 166 11.11 -3.33 -2.77
CA LEU A 166 11.53 -2.47 -3.88
C LEU A 166 12.90 -2.88 -4.43
N LEU A 167 13.88 -3.12 -3.56
CA LEU A 167 15.20 -3.62 -3.98
C LEU A 167 15.09 -4.97 -4.69
N SER A 168 14.28 -5.89 -4.16
CA SER A 168 14.02 -7.17 -4.82
C SER A 168 13.33 -6.99 -6.19
N THR A 169 12.48 -5.98 -6.32
CA THR A 169 11.79 -5.64 -7.57
C THR A 169 12.75 -5.10 -8.61
N LEU A 170 13.64 -4.18 -8.22
CA LEU A 170 14.69 -3.65 -9.09
C LEU A 170 15.66 -4.74 -9.54
N ALA A 171 16.10 -5.61 -8.62
CA ALA A 171 16.94 -6.75 -8.95
C ALA A 171 16.24 -7.74 -9.89
N ASN A 172 14.95 -8.02 -9.67
CA ASN A 172 14.17 -8.87 -10.56
C ASN A 172 13.94 -8.23 -11.94
N LEU A 173 13.73 -6.92 -12.00
CA LEU A 173 13.61 -6.16 -13.24
C LEU A 173 14.91 -6.26 -14.04
N GLU A 174 16.06 -6.01 -13.40
CA GLU A 174 17.37 -6.14 -14.02
C GLU A 174 17.65 -7.58 -14.47
N ARG A 175 17.40 -8.57 -13.62
CA ARG A 175 17.54 -9.98 -13.98
C ARG A 175 16.66 -10.33 -15.16
N GLN A 176 15.40 -9.91 -15.21
CA GLN A 176 14.51 -10.20 -16.34
C GLN A 176 14.95 -9.49 -17.64
N ALA A 177 15.46 -8.26 -17.53
CA ALA A 177 16.02 -7.54 -18.67
C ALA A 177 17.28 -8.23 -19.24
N LYS A 178 18.12 -8.82 -18.36
CA LYS A 178 19.35 -9.54 -18.74
C LYS A 178 19.13 -11.01 -19.16
N THR A 179 18.38 -11.78 -18.38
CA THR A 179 18.22 -13.24 -18.55
C THR A 179 17.30 -13.64 -19.69
N GLN A 180 16.37 -12.80 -20.17
CA GLN A 180 15.60 -13.17 -21.37
C GLN A 180 16.45 -13.20 -22.65
N ALA A 181 17.65 -12.59 -22.63
CA ALA A 181 18.66 -12.77 -23.67
C ALA A 181 19.33 -14.16 -23.63
N ALA A 182 19.48 -14.73 -22.43
CA ALA A 182 20.05 -16.06 -22.20
C ALA A 182 18.92 -17.09 -22.12
N GLY A 183 18.37 -17.48 -23.27
CA GLY A 183 17.27 -18.43 -23.35
C GLY A 183 17.54 -19.71 -22.56
N GLY A 184 16.84 -19.91 -21.44
CA GLY A 184 16.80 -21.21 -20.77
C GLY A 184 16.23 -22.28 -21.71
N PHE A 185 16.58 -23.54 -21.45
CA PHE A 185 16.29 -24.71 -22.31
C PHE A 185 14.81 -24.88 -22.69
N LEU A 186 13.87 -24.38 -21.87
CA LEU A 186 12.43 -24.40 -22.19
C LEU A 186 11.95 -23.22 -23.05
N SER A 187 12.75 -22.16 -23.18
CA SER A 187 12.41 -20.99 -23.99
C SER A 187 12.84 -21.10 -25.46
N SER A 188 13.69 -22.09 -25.80
CA SER A 188 13.98 -22.50 -27.18
C SER A 188 12.86 -23.33 -27.81
N LEU A 189 11.98 -23.93 -26.99
CA LEU A 189 10.88 -24.77 -27.46
C LEU A 189 9.65 -23.98 -27.96
N ASN A 190 9.60 -22.66 -27.74
CA ASN A 190 8.49 -21.83 -28.20
C ASN A 190 8.86 -21.06 -29.48
N ILE A 191 8.87 -21.77 -30.61
CA ILE A 191 9.32 -21.30 -31.93
C ILE A 191 8.44 -20.17 -32.49
N PHE A 192 7.17 -20.08 -32.08
CA PHE A 192 6.20 -19.10 -32.61
C PHE A 192 6.12 -17.77 -31.83
N GLY A 193 6.91 -17.59 -30.75
CA GLY A 193 6.81 -16.45 -29.84
C GLY A 193 7.94 -15.40 -29.91
N GLY A 194 8.90 -15.54 -30.84
CA GLY A 194 10.15 -14.78 -30.83
C GLY A 194 10.00 -13.25 -30.84
N SER A 195 9.12 -12.73 -31.71
CA SER A 195 8.87 -11.28 -31.84
C SER A 195 8.25 -10.67 -30.57
N ALA A 196 7.23 -11.33 -30.01
CA ALA A 196 6.60 -10.89 -28.76
C ALA A 196 7.58 -10.91 -27.58
N LYS A 197 8.48 -11.90 -27.54
CA LYS A 197 9.55 -11.98 -26.52
C LYS A 197 10.55 -10.83 -26.68
N LYS A 198 11.00 -10.54 -27.90
CA LYS A 198 11.91 -9.43 -28.20
C LYS A 198 11.30 -8.09 -27.81
N ASN A 199 10.04 -7.84 -28.19
CA ASN A 199 9.32 -6.62 -27.83
C ASN A 199 9.22 -6.47 -26.31
N LYS A 200 8.86 -7.54 -25.60
CA LYS A 200 8.81 -7.55 -24.13
C LYS A 200 10.16 -7.23 -23.51
N GLN A 201 11.25 -7.77 -24.05
CA GLN A 201 12.60 -7.48 -23.56
C GLN A 201 12.97 -6.01 -23.81
N THR A 202 12.71 -5.48 -25.01
CA THR A 202 12.93 -4.07 -25.32
C THR A 202 12.17 -3.16 -24.37
N THR A 203 10.91 -3.49 -24.05
CA THR A 203 10.12 -2.77 -23.05
C THR A 203 10.76 -2.85 -21.66
N LEU A 204 11.21 -4.03 -21.22
CA LEU A 204 11.85 -4.18 -19.91
C LEU A 204 13.16 -3.40 -19.80
N VAL A 205 13.97 -3.38 -20.86
CA VAL A 205 15.21 -2.59 -20.92
C VAL A 205 14.90 -1.09 -20.89
N ALA A 206 13.89 -0.64 -21.63
CA ALA A 206 13.45 0.76 -21.60
C ALA A 206 12.98 1.17 -20.19
N VAL A 207 12.13 0.36 -19.56
CA VAL A 207 11.66 0.59 -18.19
C VAL A 207 12.85 0.60 -17.21
N TYR A 208 13.77 -0.35 -17.30
CA TYR A 208 14.97 -0.39 -16.46
C TYR A 208 15.83 0.88 -16.61
N ASN A 209 16.12 1.30 -17.84
CA ASN A 209 16.93 2.49 -18.11
C ASN A 209 16.25 3.76 -17.58
N GLN A 210 14.92 3.85 -17.75
CA GLN A 210 14.15 4.97 -17.22
C GLN A 210 14.13 4.97 -15.69
N THR A 211 13.92 3.82 -15.04
CA THR A 211 14.02 3.69 -13.58
C THR A 211 15.42 4.07 -13.08
N LYS A 212 16.48 3.63 -13.76
CA LYS A 212 17.85 4.02 -13.47
C LYS A 212 18.04 5.54 -13.56
N SER A 213 17.53 6.17 -14.61
CA SER A 213 17.60 7.63 -14.77
C SER A 213 16.88 8.37 -13.65
N LEU A 214 15.69 7.91 -13.24
CA LEU A 214 14.92 8.50 -12.14
C LEU A 214 15.59 8.32 -10.78
N LEU A 215 16.25 7.18 -10.56
CA LEU A 215 17.01 6.91 -9.34
C LEU A 215 18.22 7.84 -9.22
N MET A 216 18.91 8.12 -10.33
CA MET A 216 20.06 9.02 -10.35
C MET A 216 19.66 10.50 -10.28
N ASN A 217 18.56 10.88 -10.94
CA ASN A 217 18.09 12.27 -11.03
C ASN A 217 16.65 12.37 -10.49
N PRO A 218 16.47 12.66 -9.19
CA PRO A 218 15.13 12.79 -8.61
C PRO A 218 14.39 13.98 -9.25
N LEU A 219 13.16 13.76 -9.69
CA LEU A 219 12.31 14.78 -10.31
C LEU A 219 11.44 15.48 -9.25
N GLN A 220 10.98 16.69 -9.54
CA GLN A 220 9.85 17.25 -8.78
C GLN A 220 8.60 16.41 -9.07
N GLN A 221 7.68 16.30 -8.11
CA GLN A 221 6.59 15.34 -8.22
C GLN A 221 5.65 15.63 -9.40
N LYS A 222 5.35 16.89 -9.66
CA LYS A 222 4.63 17.36 -10.86
C LYS A 222 5.24 16.90 -12.20
N ASP A 223 6.54 16.60 -12.23
CA ASP A 223 7.26 16.22 -13.45
C ASP A 223 7.37 14.70 -13.63
N ILE A 224 7.01 13.89 -12.61
CA ILE A 224 7.12 12.42 -12.65
C ILE A 224 6.34 11.82 -13.83
N LEU A 225 5.17 12.38 -14.14
CA LEU A 225 4.30 11.86 -15.19
C LEU A 225 4.69 12.36 -16.59
N GLN A 226 5.52 13.39 -16.72
CA GLN A 226 5.88 13.95 -18.03
C GLN A 226 6.56 12.94 -18.97
N PRO A 227 7.54 12.14 -18.51
CA PRO A 227 8.15 11.09 -19.35
C PRO A 227 7.18 10.00 -19.80
N PHE A 228 6.03 9.87 -19.14
CA PHE A 228 5.02 8.85 -19.40
C PHE A 228 3.73 9.44 -19.97
N ARG A 229 3.75 10.71 -20.39
CA ARG A 229 2.55 11.44 -20.79
C ARG A 229 1.76 10.72 -21.88
N SER A 230 2.43 10.16 -22.89
CA SER A 230 1.78 9.40 -23.99
C SER A 230 1.15 8.07 -23.56
N LEU A 231 1.53 7.54 -22.39
CA LEU A 231 0.97 6.31 -21.83
C LEU A 231 -0.17 6.60 -20.85
N VAL A 232 -0.09 7.73 -20.15
CA VAL A 232 -1.06 8.16 -19.13
C VAL A 232 -2.22 8.93 -19.76
N TYR A 233 -1.97 9.64 -20.85
CA TYR A 233 -2.95 10.45 -21.58
C TYR A 233 -3.02 10.00 -23.03
N LYS A 234 -4.24 9.93 -23.57
CA LYS A 234 -4.49 9.58 -24.97
C LYS A 234 -5.56 10.48 -25.55
N SER A 235 -5.68 10.50 -26.88
CA SER A 235 -6.82 11.08 -27.59
C SER A 235 -8.02 10.14 -27.64
N GLU A 236 -7.85 8.88 -27.23
CA GLU A 236 -8.86 7.83 -27.32
C GLU A 236 -9.06 7.14 -25.94
N PRO A 237 -10.25 6.55 -25.69
CA PRO A 237 -10.50 5.80 -24.47
C PRO A 237 -9.51 4.66 -24.25
N PHE A 238 -9.04 4.52 -23.01
CA PHE A 238 -8.20 3.39 -22.63
C PHE A 238 -8.95 2.07 -22.67
N THR A 239 -8.28 1.04 -23.18
CA THR A 239 -8.82 -0.32 -23.18
C THR A 239 -8.92 -0.88 -21.75
N ARG A 240 -9.79 -1.86 -21.54
CA ARG A 240 -9.88 -2.58 -20.24
C ARG A 240 -8.56 -3.23 -19.83
N ALA A 241 -7.74 -3.65 -20.80
CA ALA A 241 -6.44 -4.25 -20.53
C ALA A 241 -5.44 -3.21 -19.97
N GLU A 242 -5.47 -1.98 -20.50
CA GLU A 242 -4.65 -0.87 -20.02
C GLU A 242 -5.08 -0.40 -18.63
N GLN A 243 -6.40 -0.28 -18.40
CA GLN A 243 -6.94 0.04 -17.08
C GLN A 243 -6.60 -1.06 -16.04
N LYS A 244 -6.51 -2.32 -16.47
CA LYS A 244 -6.09 -3.45 -15.63
C LYS A 244 -4.57 -3.64 -15.55
N LEU A 245 -3.78 -2.71 -16.11
CA LEU A 245 -2.32 -2.74 -16.04
C LEU A 245 -1.69 -4.01 -16.66
N VAL A 246 -2.30 -4.54 -17.73
CA VAL A 246 -1.78 -5.74 -18.41
C VAL A 246 -0.39 -5.50 -19.02
N GLY A 247 -0.13 -4.27 -19.47
CA GLY A 247 1.17 -3.86 -20.02
C GLY A 247 2.26 -3.60 -18.98
N VAL A 248 1.91 -3.51 -17.69
CA VAL A 248 2.92 -3.28 -16.63
C VAL A 248 3.65 -4.58 -16.32
N PRO A 249 5.00 -4.58 -16.28
CA PRO A 249 5.79 -5.75 -15.93
C PRO A 249 5.36 -6.43 -14.64
N ALA A 250 5.28 -7.76 -14.67
CA ALA A 250 4.79 -8.55 -13.54
C ALA A 250 5.63 -8.38 -12.27
N CYS A 251 6.95 -8.20 -12.41
CA CYS A 251 7.84 -7.93 -11.28
C CYS A 251 7.47 -6.63 -10.56
N ILE A 252 7.14 -5.56 -11.30
CA ILE A 252 6.75 -4.25 -10.74
C ILE A 252 5.44 -4.38 -9.97
N VAL A 253 4.41 -4.97 -10.58
CA VAL A 253 3.11 -5.17 -9.91
C VAL A 253 3.24 -6.02 -8.65
N LYS A 254 4.01 -7.12 -8.71
CA LYS A 254 4.26 -7.97 -7.53
C LYS A 254 5.02 -7.21 -6.45
N GLY A 255 6.04 -6.45 -6.84
CA GLY A 255 6.87 -5.62 -5.98
C GLY A 255 6.10 -4.56 -5.22
N LEU A 256 5.32 -3.75 -5.93
CA LEU A 256 4.50 -2.70 -5.34
C LEU A 256 3.42 -3.30 -4.44
N ASN A 257 2.78 -4.39 -4.85
CA ASN A 257 1.81 -5.06 -4.00
C ASN A 257 2.43 -5.57 -2.69
N GLN A 258 3.64 -6.13 -2.74
CA GLN A 258 4.38 -6.55 -1.54
C GLN A 258 4.70 -5.35 -0.64
N ALA A 259 5.23 -4.27 -1.23
CA ALA A 259 5.56 -3.04 -0.52
C ALA A 259 4.33 -2.42 0.19
N ILE A 260 3.19 -2.37 -0.48
CA ILE A 260 1.95 -1.84 0.10
C ILE A 260 1.45 -2.72 1.23
N SER A 261 1.46 -4.04 1.02
CA SER A 261 0.92 -5.00 1.99
C SER A 261 1.76 -5.18 3.25
N GLY A 262 3.04 -4.78 3.24
CA GLY A 262 3.97 -5.09 4.33
C GLY A 262 4.09 -6.60 4.57
N LYS A 263 4.06 -7.38 3.49
CA LYS A 263 4.29 -8.83 3.56
C LYS A 263 5.75 -9.08 3.22
N PRO A 264 6.46 -9.94 3.98
CA PRO A 264 7.86 -10.20 3.73
C PRO A 264 8.07 -10.70 2.29
N ALA A 265 9.03 -10.07 1.61
CA ALA A 265 9.46 -10.48 0.30
C ALA A 265 10.01 -11.91 0.39
N GLY A 266 9.43 -12.84 -0.36
CA GLY A 266 9.93 -14.22 -0.43
C GLY A 266 9.13 -15.28 0.34
N GLY A 267 8.01 -14.93 0.98
CA GLY A 267 7.08 -15.96 1.48
C GLY A 267 6.71 -16.95 0.37
N ILE A 268 6.84 -18.25 0.63
CA ILE A 268 6.63 -19.34 -0.36
C ILE A 268 5.29 -19.16 -1.10
N LEU A 269 4.24 -18.78 -0.36
CA LEU A 269 2.91 -18.54 -0.93
C LEU A 269 2.87 -17.36 -1.90
N ASN A 270 3.61 -16.28 -1.63
CA ASN A 270 3.68 -15.12 -2.52
C ASN A 270 4.36 -15.47 -3.85
N GLN A 271 5.29 -16.42 -3.85
CA GLN A 271 5.95 -16.90 -5.06
C GLN A 271 5.02 -17.78 -5.89
N LEU A 272 4.21 -18.63 -5.24
CA LEU A 272 3.26 -19.54 -5.89
C LEU A 272 1.97 -18.85 -6.36
N THR A 273 1.65 -17.66 -5.84
CA THR A 273 0.42 -16.95 -6.21
C THR A 273 0.45 -16.56 -7.69
N PRO A 274 -0.55 -17.00 -8.49
CA PRO A 274 -0.67 -16.62 -9.90
C PRO A 274 -0.66 -15.10 -10.09
N HIS A 275 0.03 -14.64 -11.14
CA HIS A 275 0.23 -13.20 -11.35
C HIS A 275 -1.10 -12.43 -11.53
N PHE A 276 -2.11 -13.04 -12.15
CA PHE A 276 -3.41 -12.38 -12.34
C PHE A 276 -4.12 -12.10 -11.01
N LEU A 277 -3.94 -12.95 -9.98
CA LEU A 277 -4.49 -12.70 -8.64
C LEU A 277 -3.77 -11.54 -7.96
N VAL A 278 -2.44 -11.51 -8.03
CA VAL A 278 -1.64 -10.40 -7.47
C VAL A 278 -2.01 -9.08 -8.15
N ARG A 279 -2.15 -9.09 -9.48
CA ARG A 279 -2.59 -7.92 -10.25
C ARG A 279 -4.01 -7.50 -9.85
N GLY A 280 -4.93 -8.45 -9.70
CA GLY A 280 -6.30 -8.16 -9.25
C GLY A 280 -6.33 -7.49 -7.87
N ALA A 281 -5.55 -8.02 -6.92
CA ALA A 281 -5.40 -7.44 -5.59
C ALA A 281 -4.83 -6.02 -5.66
N PHE A 282 -3.78 -5.81 -6.46
CA PHE A 282 -3.14 -4.51 -6.64
C PHE A 282 -4.07 -3.48 -7.31
N VAL A 283 -4.80 -3.87 -8.36
CA VAL A 283 -5.79 -2.98 -9.01
C VAL A 283 -6.93 -2.62 -8.05
N ASN A 284 -7.37 -3.56 -7.20
CA ASN A 284 -8.35 -3.27 -6.17
C ASN A 284 -7.81 -2.27 -5.12
N HIS A 285 -6.53 -2.36 -4.76
CA HIS A 285 -5.86 -1.35 -3.93
C HIS A 285 -5.85 0.02 -4.60
N LEU A 286 -5.48 0.10 -5.89
CA LEU A 286 -5.50 1.36 -6.64
C LEU A 286 -6.90 1.98 -6.69
N ARG A 287 -7.95 1.15 -6.86
CA ARG A 287 -9.33 1.62 -6.78
C ARG A 287 -9.66 2.18 -5.40
N LYS A 288 -9.27 1.49 -4.32
CA LYS A 288 -9.45 1.99 -2.95
C LYS A 288 -8.77 3.35 -2.74
N VAL A 289 -7.54 3.51 -3.24
CA VAL A 289 -6.81 4.78 -3.20
C VAL A 289 -7.55 5.85 -4.01
N SER A 290 -8.01 5.52 -5.22
CA SER A 290 -8.81 6.43 -6.06
C SER A 290 -10.10 6.87 -5.38
N ASP A 291 -10.89 5.93 -4.85
CA ASP A 291 -12.13 6.24 -4.14
C ASP A 291 -11.86 7.19 -2.95
N THR A 292 -10.72 7.03 -2.29
CA THR A 292 -10.28 7.88 -1.17
C THR A 292 -9.81 9.26 -1.64
N ASP A 293 -9.04 9.33 -2.74
CA ASP A 293 -8.63 10.60 -3.36
C ASP A 293 -9.88 11.40 -3.79
N ASP A 294 -10.84 10.73 -4.41
CA ASP A 294 -12.09 11.31 -4.88
C ASP A 294 -12.93 11.81 -3.70
N PHE A 295 -13.00 11.06 -2.60
CA PHE A 295 -13.66 11.52 -1.37
C PHE A 295 -13.00 12.78 -0.81
N LEU A 296 -11.68 12.79 -0.65
CA LEU A 296 -10.94 13.94 -0.09
C LEU A 296 -11.21 15.22 -0.89
N MET A 297 -11.22 15.10 -2.22
CA MET A 297 -11.38 16.24 -3.12
C MET A 297 -12.84 16.67 -3.27
N GLN A 298 -13.77 15.74 -3.48
CA GLN A 298 -15.19 16.05 -3.67
C GLN A 298 -15.88 16.53 -2.39
N ALA A 299 -15.51 15.97 -1.24
CA ALA A 299 -16.05 16.41 0.04
C ALA A 299 -15.39 17.70 0.55
N GLY A 300 -14.33 18.18 -0.12
CA GLY A 300 -13.58 19.36 0.29
C GLY A 300 -12.95 19.19 1.68
N ILE A 301 -12.39 18.02 1.98
CA ILE A 301 -11.77 17.76 3.28
C ILE A 301 -10.51 18.60 3.40
N ASP A 302 -10.46 19.45 4.42
CA ASP A 302 -9.25 20.14 4.80
C ASP A 302 -8.20 19.13 5.29
N LEU A 303 -7.05 19.08 4.62
CA LEU A 303 -5.97 18.15 4.96
C LEU A 303 -5.38 18.42 6.35
N GLU A 304 -5.45 19.67 6.84
CA GLU A 304 -5.01 20.02 8.19
C GLU A 304 -5.92 19.45 9.28
N SER A 305 -7.20 19.19 8.94
CA SER A 305 -8.15 18.55 9.86
C SER A 305 -7.93 17.04 10.05
N ILE A 306 -7.10 16.41 9.21
CA ILE A 306 -6.84 14.97 9.26
C ILE A 306 -5.93 14.66 10.46
N PRO A 307 -6.37 13.81 11.42
CA PRO A 307 -5.54 13.39 12.53
C PRO A 307 -4.25 12.71 12.07
N SER A 308 -3.12 12.98 12.72
CA SER A 308 -1.78 12.47 12.37
C SER A 308 -1.78 10.97 12.05
N LYS A 309 -2.41 10.13 12.89
CA LYS A 309 -2.51 8.69 12.66
C LYS A 309 -3.17 8.34 11.32
N LEU A 310 -4.29 9.00 10.98
CA LEU A 310 -5.00 8.77 9.71
C LEU A 310 -4.24 9.35 8.53
N LEU A 311 -3.56 10.48 8.71
CA LEU A 311 -2.67 11.07 7.69
C LEU A 311 -1.57 10.08 7.33
N HIS A 312 -0.86 9.54 8.33
CA HIS A 312 0.16 8.51 8.13
C HIS A 312 -0.41 7.26 7.44
N GLU A 313 -1.58 6.75 7.85
CA GLU A 313 -2.23 5.62 7.19
C GLU A 313 -2.55 5.92 5.71
N THR A 314 -3.08 7.12 5.43
CA THR A 314 -3.49 7.58 4.09
C THR A 314 -2.27 7.77 3.18
N CYS A 315 -1.23 8.44 3.65
CA CYS A 315 0.03 8.61 2.94
C CYS A 315 0.73 7.26 2.70
N ARG A 316 0.69 6.37 3.70
CA ARG A 316 1.26 5.02 3.60
C ARG A 316 0.61 4.21 2.47
N GLU A 317 -0.71 4.26 2.29
CA GLU A 317 -1.39 3.55 1.19
C GLU A 317 -0.97 4.03 -0.21
N ARG A 318 -0.43 5.25 -0.30
CA ARG A 318 0.11 5.90 -1.52
C ARG A 318 1.63 5.77 -1.65
N MET A 319 2.27 5.09 -0.69
CA MET A 319 3.72 5.02 -0.55
C MET A 319 4.38 6.39 -0.35
N LEU A 320 3.67 7.39 0.16
CA LEU A 320 4.23 8.69 0.54
C LEU A 320 4.97 8.58 1.88
N TYR A 321 6.03 9.36 2.04
CA TYR A 321 6.88 9.34 3.23
C TYR A 321 7.35 10.74 3.57
N GLY A 322 7.24 11.11 4.84
CA GLY A 322 7.72 12.37 5.36
C GLY A 322 8.08 12.23 6.84
N ASN A 323 8.95 13.13 7.30
CA ASN A 323 9.44 13.15 8.66
C ASN A 323 8.52 13.94 9.60
N SER A 324 7.57 14.70 9.03
CA SER A 324 6.56 15.46 9.75
C SER A 324 5.19 15.33 9.09
N ASP A 325 4.14 15.58 9.87
CA ASP A 325 2.77 15.73 9.37
C ASP A 325 2.68 16.80 8.27
N THR A 326 3.41 17.91 8.41
CA THR A 326 3.42 19.02 7.44
C THR A 326 3.97 18.59 6.08
N GLU A 327 5.06 17.81 6.07
CA GLU A 327 5.64 17.25 4.85
C GLU A 327 4.68 16.24 4.21
N LEU A 328 4.05 15.39 5.02
CA LEU A 328 3.06 14.42 4.55
C LEU A 328 1.82 15.08 3.95
N ARG A 329 1.32 16.17 4.54
CA ARG A 329 0.20 16.96 3.98
C ARG A 329 0.59 17.60 2.67
N ALA A 330 1.79 18.18 2.56
CA ALA A 330 2.29 18.75 1.32
C ALA A 330 2.37 17.70 0.19
N GLN A 331 2.95 16.53 0.49
CA GLN A 331 3.03 15.42 -0.48
C GLN A 331 1.64 14.88 -0.86
N LEU A 332 0.72 14.75 0.11
CA LEU A 332 -0.64 14.31 -0.14
C LEU A 332 -1.40 15.31 -1.01
N HIS A 333 -1.26 16.61 -0.73
CA HIS A 333 -1.84 17.67 -1.54
C HIS A 333 -1.35 17.60 -2.99
N GLU A 334 -0.03 17.49 -3.18
CA GLU A 334 0.55 17.36 -4.52
C GLU A 334 0.10 16.04 -5.19
N TRP A 335 -0.09 14.95 -4.42
CA TRP A 335 -0.59 13.67 -4.95
C TRP A 335 -2.01 13.83 -5.51
N LEU A 336 -2.90 14.45 -4.74
CA LEU A 336 -4.29 14.69 -5.14
C LEU A 336 -4.34 15.57 -6.40
N THR A 337 -3.49 16.60 -6.45
CA THR A 337 -3.38 17.50 -7.62
C THR A 337 -2.95 16.75 -8.89
N VAL A 338 -1.95 15.87 -8.80
CA VAL A 338 -1.40 15.15 -9.96
C VAL A 338 -2.30 13.97 -10.40
N THR A 339 -3.08 13.40 -9.50
CA THR A 339 -3.90 12.20 -9.77
C THR A 339 -5.33 12.49 -10.22
N GLN A 340 -5.76 13.75 -10.22
CA GLN A 340 -7.08 14.18 -10.69
C GLN A 340 -6.98 15.26 -11.78
N PRO A 341 -6.42 14.94 -12.95
CA PRO A 341 -6.40 15.89 -14.07
C PRO A 341 -7.81 16.04 -14.66
N GLU A 342 -8.11 17.23 -15.19
CA GLU A 342 -9.38 17.54 -15.87
C GLU A 342 -9.50 16.89 -17.27
N GLN A 343 -8.52 16.10 -17.71
CA GLN A 343 -8.45 15.56 -19.06
C GLN A 343 -9.34 14.32 -19.23
N GLU A 344 -10.08 14.27 -20.34
CA GLU A 344 -11.12 13.26 -20.61
C GLU A 344 -10.59 11.81 -20.65
N PHE A 345 -9.46 11.59 -21.33
CA PHE A 345 -8.86 10.26 -21.44
C PHE A 345 -7.56 10.20 -20.63
N TYR A 346 -7.72 9.90 -19.34
CA TYR A 346 -6.66 9.74 -18.37
C TYR A 346 -6.64 8.32 -17.76
N ASN A 347 -5.48 7.66 -17.77
CA ASN A 347 -5.29 6.38 -17.11
C ASN A 347 -4.81 6.58 -15.66
N GLY A 348 -5.77 6.88 -14.78
CA GLY A 348 -5.48 7.11 -13.35
C GLY A 348 -4.88 5.92 -12.61
N ASN A 349 -5.10 4.68 -13.07
CA ASN A 349 -4.42 3.52 -12.48
C ASN A 349 -2.93 3.54 -12.82
N LEU A 350 -2.58 3.74 -14.10
CA LEU A 350 -1.17 3.79 -14.52
C LEU A 350 -0.44 4.95 -13.86
N ALA A 351 -1.05 6.14 -13.79
CA ALA A 351 -0.46 7.29 -13.12
C ALA A 351 -0.15 7.00 -11.64
N ARG A 352 -1.10 6.43 -10.89
CA ARG A 352 -0.87 6.03 -9.49
C ARG A 352 0.22 4.98 -9.34
N VAL A 353 0.33 4.03 -10.27
CA VAL A 353 1.45 3.05 -10.29
C VAL A 353 2.80 3.74 -10.46
N LEU A 354 2.90 4.67 -11.41
CA LEU A 354 4.12 5.41 -11.67
C LEU A 354 4.53 6.25 -10.45
N LEU A 355 3.57 6.94 -9.83
CA LEU A 355 3.80 7.70 -8.60
C LEU A 355 4.21 6.79 -7.43
N MET A 356 3.48 5.68 -7.18
CA MET A 356 3.85 4.72 -6.12
C MET A 356 5.24 4.12 -6.33
N ALA A 357 5.60 3.79 -7.58
CA ALA A 357 6.94 3.32 -7.91
C ALA A 357 8.00 4.40 -7.63
N TYR A 358 7.71 5.65 -7.98
CA TYR A 358 8.58 6.78 -7.70
C TYR A 358 8.80 7.01 -6.20
N TYR A 359 7.74 7.11 -5.41
CA TYR A 359 7.89 7.30 -3.96
C TYR A 359 8.46 6.09 -3.26
N GLY A 360 8.19 4.89 -3.76
CA GLY A 360 8.91 3.71 -3.32
C GLY A 360 10.41 3.90 -3.49
N CYS A 361 10.85 4.25 -4.70
CA CYS A 361 12.26 4.51 -4.95
C CYS A 361 12.83 5.64 -4.06
N GLN A 362 12.07 6.72 -3.83
CA GLN A 362 12.50 7.78 -2.90
C GLN A 362 12.61 7.28 -1.45
N SER A 363 11.70 6.41 -0.99
CA SER A 363 11.72 5.91 0.38
C SER A 363 12.98 5.11 0.67
N VAL A 364 13.51 4.38 -0.31
CA VAL A 364 14.79 3.66 -0.19
C VAL A 364 15.97 4.62 -0.01
N ARG A 365 15.86 5.85 -0.51
CA ARG A 365 16.91 6.88 -0.39
C ARG A 365 16.82 7.67 0.90
N SER A 366 15.65 7.75 1.52
CA SER A 366 15.46 8.54 2.73
C SER A 366 16.28 7.95 3.88
N GLN A 367 17.17 8.76 4.45
CA GLN A 367 18.03 8.39 5.59
C GLN A 367 17.23 8.05 6.86
N THR A 368 15.94 8.41 6.90
CA THR A 368 15.08 8.18 8.06
C THR A 368 14.52 6.76 8.18
N ILE A 369 14.73 5.92 7.15
CA ILE A 369 14.27 4.54 7.09
C ILE A 369 15.50 3.63 7.22
N GLU A 370 16.08 3.53 8.42
CA GLU A 370 17.23 2.64 8.65
C GLU A 370 16.82 1.15 8.70
N PRO A 371 17.48 0.33 7.88
CA PRO A 371 18.40 -0.65 8.44
C PRO A 371 19.84 -0.22 8.17
N THR A 372 20.64 -0.07 9.22
CA THR A 372 22.05 0.38 9.25
C THR A 372 22.92 -0.24 8.13
N LEU A 373 22.66 -1.49 7.75
CA LEU A 373 23.38 -2.19 6.68
C LEU A 373 23.19 -1.56 5.28
N GLN A 374 21.99 -1.07 4.94
CA GLN A 374 21.74 -0.45 3.63
C GLN A 374 22.40 0.92 3.52
N HIS A 375 22.41 1.66 4.63
CA HIS A 375 23.12 2.93 4.71
C HIS A 375 24.63 2.72 4.52
N LEU A 376 25.22 1.71 5.17
CA LEU A 376 26.64 1.37 5.01
C LEU A 376 26.99 0.97 3.57
N LEU A 377 26.11 0.22 2.89
CA LEU A 377 26.31 -0.16 1.49
C LEU A 377 26.20 1.04 0.53
N LEU A 378 25.26 1.95 0.76
CA LEU A 378 25.07 3.15 -0.07
C LEU A 378 26.12 4.25 0.19
N GLN A 379 26.56 4.42 1.43
CA GLN A 379 27.64 5.36 1.76
C GLN A 379 28.98 4.97 1.14
N SER A 380 29.27 3.67 1.01
CA SER A 380 30.50 3.19 0.35
C SER A 380 30.63 3.61 -1.12
N GLN A 381 29.53 4.03 -1.75
CA GLN A 381 29.51 4.50 -3.14
C GLN A 381 29.44 6.02 -3.30
N GLN A 382 29.22 6.78 -2.23
CA GLN A 382 29.40 8.21 -2.33
C GLN A 382 30.89 8.49 -2.48
N PRO A 383 31.32 9.28 -3.50
CA PRO A 383 32.71 9.69 -3.59
C PRO A 383 33.03 10.35 -2.26
N SER A 384 34.00 9.77 -1.54
CA SER A 384 34.51 10.34 -0.29
C SER A 384 34.65 11.84 -0.54
N PRO A 385 34.00 12.71 0.25
CA PRO A 385 34.14 14.15 0.05
C PRO A 385 35.63 14.38 0.01
N ALA A 386 36.12 14.80 -1.17
CA ALA A 386 37.54 14.92 -1.44
C ALA A 386 38.10 15.60 -0.21
N VAL A 387 39.01 14.91 0.49
CA VAL A 387 39.70 15.47 1.64
C VAL A 387 40.21 16.79 1.12
N VAL A 388 39.52 17.87 1.48
CA VAL A 388 39.95 19.22 1.19
C VAL A 388 41.28 19.22 1.90
N ALA A 389 42.35 19.11 1.12
CA ALA A 389 43.69 19.04 1.65
C ALA A 389 43.82 20.30 2.48
N SER A 390 43.65 20.15 3.79
CA SER A 390 43.92 21.20 4.75
C SER A 390 45.38 21.49 4.52
N THR A 391 45.65 22.60 3.84
CA THR A 391 46.99 23.13 3.69
C THR A 391 47.64 23.07 5.06
N PRO A 392 48.78 22.39 5.21
CA PRO A 392 49.44 22.30 6.51
C PRO A 392 49.66 23.73 7.04
N PRO A 393 49.46 23.97 8.34
CA PRO A 393 49.71 25.30 8.90
C PRO A 393 51.14 25.70 8.55
N LYS A 394 51.28 26.86 7.88
CA LYS A 394 52.59 27.47 7.67
C LYS A 394 53.20 27.72 9.04
N SER A 395 54.19 26.92 9.39
CA SER A 395 55.07 27.19 10.53
C SER A 395 55.63 28.61 10.39
N PRO A 396 55.60 29.45 11.44
CA PRO A 396 56.26 30.74 11.40
C PRO A 396 57.76 30.50 11.34
N MET A 397 58.38 30.82 10.20
CA MET A 397 59.83 30.94 10.11
C MET A 397 60.25 32.12 10.99
N GLY A 398 60.82 31.80 12.15
CA GLY A 398 61.48 32.77 13.01
C GLY A 398 62.68 33.38 12.30
N ILE A 399 62.61 34.68 12.07
CA ILE A 399 63.73 35.50 11.64
C ILE A 399 64.61 35.73 12.88
N PHE A 400 65.69 34.96 13.02
CA PHE A 400 66.81 35.34 13.88
C PHE A 400 67.69 36.32 13.10
N SER A 401 67.59 37.61 13.45
CA SER A 401 68.55 38.63 13.05
C SER A 401 69.63 38.67 14.12
N ILE A 402 70.84 38.22 13.77
CA ILE A 402 72.07 38.49 14.54
C ILE A 402 72.65 39.77 13.97
N ASN A 403 72.74 40.82 14.78
CA ASN A 403 73.66 41.93 14.55
C ASN A 403 74.19 42.44 15.89
N LYS A 404 75.51 42.27 16.04
CA LYS A 404 76.51 42.90 16.92
C LYS A 404 76.12 43.37 18.31
#